data_AF-A0A3D4EZU4-F1
#
_entry.id   AF-A0A3D4EZU4-F1
#
_cell.length_a   1.000
_cell.length_b   1.000
_cell.length_c   1.000
_cell.angle_alpha   90.00
_cell.angle_beta   90.00
_cell.angle_gamma   90.00
#
_symmetry.space_group_name_H-M   'P 1'
#
loop_
_entity.id
_entity.type
_entity.pdbx_description
1 polymer ?
#
loop_
_entity_poly.entity_id
_entity_poly.type
_entity_poly.pdbx_seq_one_letter_code
_entity_poly.pdbx_strand_id
1 'polypeptide(L)'
;MRGCPECGFPLDHFVVNHCPKCDGPAPRDIRERMLEVDVAHAGETWEHAREKIMEALNQAIHYRHAGLKIVHGYGSTSGHSIIGPRAMAF
;
A
#
# COMPACT_ATOMS: atom_id res chain seq x y z
N MET A 1 -10.20 7.60 -17.47
CA MET A 1 -10.86 6.31 -17.74
C MET A 1 -9.86 5.37 -18.36
N ARG A 2 -9.64 4.18 -17.76
CA ARG A 2 -8.89 3.11 -18.43
C ARG A 2 -9.89 2.27 -19.22
N GLY A 3 -9.59 2.02 -20.49
CA GLY A 3 -10.35 1.10 -21.34
C GLY A 3 -9.74 -0.30 -21.29
N CYS A 4 -10.56 -1.33 -21.51
CA CYS A 4 -10.05 -2.66 -21.84
C CYS A 4 -9.15 -2.57 -23.10
N PRO A 5 -7.93 -3.13 -23.08
CA PRO A 5 -7.00 -3.04 -24.22
C PRO A 5 -7.53 -3.77 -25.46
N GLU A 6 -8.39 -4.76 -25.28
CA GLU A 6 -8.93 -5.58 -26.38
C GLU A 6 -10.15 -4.93 -27.06
N CYS A 7 -11.06 -4.30 -26.30
CA CYS A 7 -12.36 -3.88 -26.84
C CYS A 7 -12.77 -2.44 -26.51
N GLY A 8 -11.90 -1.69 -25.82
CA GLY A 8 -12.12 -0.29 -25.46
C GLY A 8 -13.22 -0.05 -24.43
N PHE A 9 -13.76 -1.10 -23.81
CA PHE A 9 -14.82 -0.96 -22.80
C PHE A 9 -14.30 -0.17 -21.59
N PRO A 10 -15.03 0.85 -21.09
CA PRO A 10 -14.62 1.60 -19.91
C PRO A 10 -14.61 0.68 -18.69
N LEU A 11 -13.42 0.45 -18.14
CA LEU A 11 -13.24 -0.26 -16.88
C LEU A 11 -13.12 0.81 -15.80
N ASP A 12 -14.26 1.18 -15.22
CA ASP A 12 -14.27 1.91 -13.96
C ASP A 12 -13.67 1.03 -12.85
N HIS A 13 -13.28 1.63 -11.73
CA HIS A 13 -12.45 1.13 -10.60
C HIS A 13 -12.78 -0.27 -9.99
N PHE A 14 -13.62 -1.06 -10.62
CA PHE A 14 -13.89 -2.45 -10.31
C PHE A 14 -12.64 -3.31 -10.43
N VAL A 15 -12.41 -4.10 -9.37
CA VAL A 15 -11.44 -5.20 -9.31
C VAL A 15 -11.99 -6.39 -10.10
N VAL A 16 -12.18 -6.21 -11.41
CA VAL A 16 -12.58 -7.30 -12.31
C VAL A 16 -11.32 -7.87 -12.96
N ASN A 17 -11.10 -9.17 -12.81
CA ASN A 17 -9.96 -9.86 -13.43
C ASN A 17 -10.12 -10.03 -14.96
N HIS A 18 -11.35 -9.86 -15.46
CA HIS A 18 -11.72 -9.97 -16.86
C HIS A 18 -12.67 -8.85 -17.27
N CYS A 19 -12.60 -8.42 -18.53
CA CYS A 19 -13.50 -7.44 -19.09
C CYS A 19 -14.93 -8.02 -19.21
N PRO A 20 -15.97 -7.40 -18.64
CA PRO A 20 -17.33 -7.93 -18.69
C PRO A 20 -17.93 -7.92 -20.10
N LYS A 21 -17.32 -7.23 -21.06
CA LYS A 21 -17.80 -7.14 -22.46
C LYS A 21 -17.20 -8.20 -23.38
N CYS A 22 -15.91 -8.50 -23.24
CA CYS A 22 -15.19 -9.33 -24.21
C CYS A 22 -14.42 -10.49 -23.57
N ASP A 23 -14.50 -10.63 -22.24
CA ASP A 23 -13.75 -11.60 -21.43
C ASP A 23 -12.21 -11.48 -21.53
N GLY A 24 -11.72 -10.48 -22.26
CA GLY A 24 -10.30 -10.16 -22.36
C GLY A 24 -9.68 -9.89 -20.99
N PRO A 25 -8.37 -10.16 -20.81
CA PRO A 25 -7.71 -9.98 -19.54
C PRO A 25 -7.83 -8.53 -19.08
N ALA A 26 -8.13 -8.32 -17.80
CA ALA A 26 -8.08 -6.98 -17.24
C ALA A 26 -6.67 -6.39 -17.43
N PRO A 27 -6.54 -5.07 -17.62
CA PRO A 27 -5.24 -4.42 -17.60
C PRO A 27 -4.55 -4.85 -16.32
N ARG A 28 -3.42 -5.57 -16.44
CA ARG A 28 -2.63 -5.95 -15.27
C ARG A 28 -2.31 -4.64 -14.56
N ASP A 29 -2.88 -4.42 -13.38
CA ASP A 29 -2.38 -3.39 -12.50
C ASP A 29 -0.94 -3.81 -12.24
N ILE A 30 0.00 -3.14 -12.89
CA ILE A 30 1.40 -3.18 -12.52
C ILE A 30 1.38 -2.56 -11.13
N ARG A 31 1.12 -3.37 -10.11
CA ARG A 31 1.20 -2.94 -8.73
C ARG A 31 2.59 -2.36 -8.59
N GLU A 32 2.68 -1.07 -8.34
CA GLU A 32 3.97 -0.44 -8.13
C GLU A 32 4.65 -1.14 -6.94
N ARG A 33 5.98 -1.09 -6.90
CA ARG A 33 6.77 -1.70 -5.82
C ARG A 33 6.20 -1.29 -4.45
N MET A 34 6.45 -2.10 -3.42
CA MET A 34 6.07 -1.77 -2.04
C MET A 34 6.53 -0.35 -1.69
N LEU A 35 5.64 0.46 -1.13
CA LEU A 35 6.00 1.79 -0.63
C LEU A 35 6.69 1.61 0.74
N GLU A 36 7.96 1.99 0.82
CA GLU A 36 8.75 1.88 2.04
C GLU A 36 8.58 3.13 2.91
N VAL A 37 8.35 2.92 4.21
CA VAL A 37 8.14 3.99 5.21
C VAL A 37 9.07 3.74 6.38
N ASP A 38 9.97 4.67 6.63
CA ASP A 38 10.90 4.61 7.76
C ASP A 38 10.36 5.44 8.95
N VAL A 39 10.07 4.75 10.03
CA VAL A 39 9.65 5.30 11.33
C VAL A 39 10.65 4.96 12.44
N ALA A 40 11.80 4.37 12.09
CA ALA A 40 12.83 3.92 13.03
C ALA A 40 13.82 5.03 13.40
N HIS A 41 14.23 5.83 12.43
CA HIS A 41 15.42 6.68 12.55
C HIS A 41 15.15 8.11 13.01
N ALA A 42 13.90 8.50 13.21
CA ALA A 42 13.55 9.88 13.51
C ALA A 42 13.29 10.18 15.00
N GLY A 43 13.47 9.19 15.90
CA GLY A 43 13.28 9.40 17.34
C GLY A 43 11.84 9.80 17.71
N GLU A 44 10.88 9.42 16.86
CA GLU A 44 9.52 9.93 16.88
C GLU A 44 8.69 9.25 17.95
N THR A 45 7.70 9.96 18.49
CA THR A 45 6.68 9.33 19.34
C THR A 45 5.81 8.37 18.52
N TRP A 46 5.09 7.48 19.20
CA TRP A 46 4.14 6.58 18.56
C TRP A 46 3.11 7.34 17.71
N GLU A 47 2.64 8.49 18.18
CA GLU A 47 1.63 9.32 17.51
C GLU A 47 2.14 9.83 16.16
N HIS A 48 3.38 10.34 16.11
CA HIS A 48 4.02 10.79 14.88
C HIS A 48 4.26 9.62 13.91
N ALA A 49 4.75 8.48 14.42
CA ALA A 49 4.93 7.29 13.58
C ALA A 49 3.60 6.81 12.99
N ARG A 50 2.51 6.85 13.77
CA ARG A 50 1.16 6.52 13.32
C ARG A 50 0.70 7.47 12.21
N GLU A 51 0.88 8.77 12.36
CA GLU A 51 0.50 9.75 11.34
C GLU A 51 1.25 9.49 10.02
N LYS A 52 2.57 9.25 10.07
CA LYS A 52 3.35 8.88 8.89
C LYS A 52 2.87 7.60 8.22
N ILE A 53 2.54 6.57 8.99
CA ILE A 53 2.01 5.31 8.45
C ILE A 53 0.67 5.57 7.74
N MET A 54 -0.21 6.38 8.33
CA MET A 54 -1.51 6.72 7.73
C MET A 54 -1.36 7.53 6.45
N GLU A 55 -0.45 8.51 6.43
CA GLU A 55 -0.17 9.30 5.23
C GLU A 55 0.40 8.42 4.11
N ALA A 56 1.35 7.56 4.43
CA ALA A 56 1.91 6.62 3.47
C ALA A 56 0.86 5.60 2.97
N LEU A 57 -0.08 5.17 3.81
CA LEU A 57 -1.19 4.32 3.36
C LEU A 57 -2.07 5.01 2.32
N ASN A 58 -2.40 6.29 2.54
CA ASN A 58 -3.15 7.07 1.57
C ASN A 58 -2.38 7.20 0.24
N GLN A 59 -1.06 7.41 0.30
CA GLN A 59 -0.20 7.44 -0.89
C GLN A 59 -0.14 6.07 -1.58
N ALA A 60 -0.01 4.98 -0.82
CA ALA A 60 0.01 3.62 -1.33
C ALA A 60 -1.27 3.29 -2.12
N ILE A 61 -2.42 3.71 -1.60
CA ILE A 61 -3.72 3.56 -2.26
C ILE A 61 -3.78 4.45 -3.51
N HIS A 62 -3.41 5.72 -3.39
CA HIS A 62 -3.51 6.70 -4.47
C HIS A 62 -2.66 6.31 -5.68
N TYR A 63 -1.41 5.91 -5.44
CA TYR A 63 -0.44 5.50 -6.47
C TYR A 63 -0.46 3.99 -6.78
N ARG A 64 -1.42 3.24 -6.20
CA ARG A 64 -1.60 1.80 -6.46
C ARG A 64 -0.36 0.95 -6.19
N HIS A 65 0.37 1.26 -5.13
CA HIS A 65 1.43 0.40 -4.62
C HIS A 65 0.89 -0.98 -4.21
N ALA A 66 1.73 -2.01 -4.32
CA ALA A 66 1.39 -3.38 -3.90
C ALA A 66 1.06 -3.49 -2.40
N GLY A 67 1.58 -2.57 -1.60
CA GLY A 67 1.43 -2.51 -0.15
C GLY A 67 2.46 -1.56 0.47
N LEU A 68 2.48 -1.54 1.81
CA LEU A 68 3.43 -0.76 2.60
C LEU A 68 4.48 -1.67 3.23
N LYS A 69 5.74 -1.24 3.22
CA LYS A 69 6.83 -1.84 3.98
C LYS A 69 7.24 -0.85 5.07
N ILE A 70 6.88 -1.15 6.32
CA ILE A 70 7.17 -0.29 7.47
C ILE A 70 8.50 -0.71 8.09
N VAL A 71 9.47 0.21 8.13
CA VAL A 71 10.77 0.04 8.78
C VAL A 71 10.70 0.75 10.13
N HIS A 72 10.67 -0.01 11.23
CA HIS A 72 10.49 0.53 12.58
C HIS A 72 11.69 0.31 13.52
N GLY A 73 12.76 -0.33 13.04
CA GLY A 73 13.98 -0.61 13.83
C GLY A 73 13.81 -1.67 14.92
N TYR A 74 14.92 -2.21 15.42
CA TYR A 74 14.96 -2.97 16.67
C TYR A 74 15.06 -1.96 17.81
N GLY A 75 14.08 -1.91 18.72
CA GLY A 75 14.06 -0.94 19.83
C GLY A 75 15.37 -0.99 20.63
N SER A 76 16.23 0.01 20.44
CA SER A 76 17.64 -0.02 20.89
C SER A 76 17.80 0.14 22.40
N THR A 77 16.77 0.62 23.10
CA THR A 77 16.80 0.92 24.53
C THR A 77 16.09 -0.12 25.41
N SER A 78 15.19 -0.95 24.87
CA SER A 78 14.42 -1.94 25.64
C SER A 78 14.42 -3.35 25.04
N GLY A 79 14.97 -3.55 23.84
CA GLY A 79 14.89 -4.81 23.12
C GLY A 79 13.48 -5.16 22.58
N HIS A 80 12.49 -4.28 22.80
CA HIS A 80 11.11 -4.48 22.36
C HIS A 80 10.75 -3.50 21.23
N SER A 81 10.23 -4.01 20.11
CA SER A 81 9.59 -3.18 19.07
C SER A 81 8.26 -2.65 19.60
N ILE A 82 8.07 -1.34 19.60
CA ILE A 82 6.80 -0.69 20.01
C ILE A 82 5.77 -0.73 18.88
N ILE A 83 6.25 -0.67 17.63
CA ILE A 83 5.41 -0.55 16.44
C ILE A 83 4.95 -1.92 15.93
N GLY A 84 5.85 -2.92 15.89
CA GLY A 84 5.54 -4.26 15.38
C GLY A 84 4.30 -4.90 16.01
N PRO A 85 4.20 -4.98 17.36
CA PRO A 85 3.03 -5.53 18.04
C PRO A 85 1.73 -4.74 17.85
N ARG A 86 1.82 -3.44 17.52
CA ARG A 86 0.66 -2.55 17.29
C ARG A 86 0.26 -2.45 15.82
N ALA A 87 1.16 -2.80 14.91
CA ALA A 87 0.93 -2.82 13.47
C ALA A 87 0.23 -4.10 12.98
N MET A 88 0.08 -5.12 13.84
CA MET A 88 -0.76 -6.28 13.54
C MET A 88 -2.22 -5.91 13.73
N ALA A 89 -2.90 -5.63 12.61
CA ALA A 89 -4.35 -5.71 12.53
C ALA A 89 -4.75 -7.13 12.07
N PHE A 90 -5.86 -7.61 12.63
CA PHE A 90 -6.48 -8.93 12.51
C PHE A 90 -6.56 -9.51 11.09
#